data_AF-A0A6C0I6W9-F1
#
_entry.id   AF-A0A6C0I6W9-F1
#
_cell.length_a   1.000
_cell.length_b   1.000
_cell.length_c   1.000
_cell.angle_alpha   90.00
_cell.angle_beta   90.00
_cell.angle_gamma   90.00
#
_symmetry.space_group_name_H-M   'P 1'
#
loop_
_entity.id
_entity.type
_entity.pdbx_description
1 polymer ?
#
loop_
_entity_poly.entity_id
_entity_poly.type
_entity_poly.pdbx_seq_one_letter_code
_entity_poly.pdbx_strand_id
1 'polypeptide(L)'
;MYRRANARWTVNECLRLEREFDLLELSIQEIAELHERSPSAIMYKLDAEGIADYNELYLNSYKNLTVDVNDDYESESETSEYDEDYTEDINHDASDGEDVNDSEEDEEYDRYNMKQQVKLLTKQLANLTAIVYNAFSTKNKSGGINYSNLAGC
;
A
#
# COMPACT_ATOMS: atom_id res chain seq x y z
N MET A 1 -12.69 9.71 -18.52
CA MET A 1 -11.36 10.09 -18.00
C MET A 1 -11.56 10.80 -16.67
N TYR A 2 -10.92 10.34 -15.60
CA TYR A 2 -11.13 10.90 -14.25
C TYR A 2 -10.35 12.20 -14.08
N ARG A 3 -11.04 13.29 -13.73
CA ARG A 3 -10.48 14.64 -13.70
C ARG A 3 -9.61 14.89 -12.46
N ARG A 4 -9.89 14.18 -11.36
CA ARG A 4 -9.26 14.38 -10.06
C ARG A 4 -8.22 13.32 -9.69
N ALA A 5 -7.62 12.68 -10.69
CA ALA A 5 -6.50 11.77 -10.45
C ALA A 5 -5.39 12.48 -9.66
N ASN A 6 -4.87 11.84 -8.61
CA ASN A 6 -3.83 12.36 -7.71
C ASN A 6 -4.21 13.63 -6.90
N ALA A 7 -5.47 14.08 -6.95
CA ALA A 7 -5.91 15.18 -6.10
C ALA A 7 -6.12 14.71 -4.65
N ARG A 8 -5.71 15.52 -3.67
CA ARG A 8 -5.98 15.24 -2.24
C ARG A 8 -7.49 15.19 -1.99
N TRP A 9 -7.89 14.38 -1.01
CA TRP A 9 -9.27 14.32 -0.54
C TRP A 9 -9.50 15.45 0.47
N THR A 10 -10.54 16.25 0.25
CA THR A 10 -10.98 17.24 1.24
C THR A 10 -11.97 16.62 2.23
N VAL A 11 -12.08 17.19 3.43
CA VAL A 11 -13.03 16.73 4.46
C VAL A 11 -14.48 16.69 3.92
N ASN A 12 -14.87 17.70 3.13
CA ASN A 12 -16.20 17.73 2.51
C ASN A 12 -16.40 16.60 1.49
N GLU A 13 -15.36 16.21 0.75
CA GLU A 13 -15.43 15.05 -0.14
C GLU A 13 -15.58 13.75 0.66
N CYS A 14 -14.84 13.58 1.76
CA CYS A 14 -14.98 12.40 2.63
C CYS A 14 -16.41 12.30 3.22
N LEU A 15 -16.96 13.39 3.74
CA LEU A 15 -18.33 13.40 4.28
C LEU A 15 -19.38 13.10 3.20
N ARG A 16 -19.16 13.58 1.98
CA ARG A 16 -20.03 13.25 0.84
C ARG A 16 -19.91 11.77 0.48
N LEU A 17 -18.70 11.23 0.46
CA LEU A 17 -18.43 9.83 0.17
C LEU A 17 -19.15 8.91 1.17
N GLU A 18 -19.03 9.19 2.48
CA GLU A 18 -19.74 8.46 3.54
C GLU A 18 -21.26 8.51 3.32
N ARG A 19 -21.83 9.70 3.09
CA ARG A 19 -23.26 9.84 2.81
C ARG A 19 -23.71 9.05 1.57
N GLU A 20 -22.93 9.11 0.50
CA GLU A 20 -23.28 8.48 -0.77
C GLU A 20 -23.21 6.95 -0.68
N PHE A 21 -22.26 6.41 0.09
CA PHE A 21 -22.10 4.98 0.27
C PHE A 21 -23.02 4.40 1.35
N ASP A 22 -23.04 4.96 2.57
CA ASP A 22 -23.78 4.37 3.69
C ASP A 22 -25.26 4.75 3.73
N LEU A 23 -25.61 5.98 3.34
CA LEU A 23 -26.99 6.46 3.46
C LEU A 23 -27.77 6.32 2.15
N LEU A 24 -27.12 6.51 1.02
CA LEU A 24 -27.75 6.41 -0.30
C LEU A 24 -27.51 5.07 -0.98
N GLU A 25 -26.63 4.22 -0.43
CA GLU A 25 -26.30 2.89 -0.95
C GLU A 25 -25.95 2.91 -2.45
N LEU A 26 -25.29 3.99 -2.91
CA LEU A 26 -24.88 4.12 -4.30
C LEU A 26 -23.77 3.11 -4.64
N SER A 27 -23.75 2.66 -5.89
CA SER A 27 -22.69 1.78 -6.36
C SER A 27 -21.35 2.52 -6.44
N ILE A 28 -20.24 1.77 -6.35
CA ILE A 28 -18.89 2.32 -6.48
C ILE A 28 -18.71 3.07 -7.81
N GLN A 29 -19.36 2.59 -8.88
CA GLN A 29 -19.32 3.21 -10.20
C GLN A 29 -20.02 4.57 -10.21
N GLU A 30 -21.21 4.68 -9.61
CA GLU A 30 -21.95 5.95 -9.52
C GLU A 30 -21.19 6.97 -8.67
N ILE A 31 -20.63 6.53 -7.54
CA ILE A 31 -19.81 7.38 -6.67
C ILE A 31 -18.55 7.85 -7.42
N ALA A 32 -17.91 6.97 -8.19
CA ALA A 32 -16.74 7.31 -8.99
C ALA A 32 -17.04 8.42 -10.01
N GLU A 33 -18.21 8.38 -10.65
CA GLU A 33 -18.67 9.43 -11.56
C GLU A 33 -18.93 10.75 -10.83
N LEU A 34 -19.60 10.71 -9.68
CA LEU A 34 -19.93 11.91 -8.88
C LEU A 34 -18.70 12.64 -8.33
N HIS A 35 -17.65 11.89 -7.97
CA HIS A 35 -16.40 12.45 -7.44
C HIS A 35 -15.34 12.70 -8.53
N GLU A 36 -15.62 12.33 -9.78
CA GLU A 36 -14.68 12.39 -10.90
C GLU A 36 -13.35 11.65 -10.61
N ARG A 37 -13.43 10.53 -9.89
CA ARG A 37 -12.31 9.67 -9.45
C ARG A 37 -12.53 8.23 -9.91
N SER A 38 -11.47 7.43 -9.98
CA SER A 38 -11.60 6.03 -10.40
C SER A 38 -12.33 5.18 -9.35
N PRO A 39 -13.06 4.12 -9.76
CA PRO A 39 -13.68 3.16 -8.86
C PRO A 39 -12.70 2.62 -7.81
N SER A 40 -11.48 2.28 -8.23
CA SER A 40 -10.44 1.82 -7.31
C SER A 40 -10.09 2.90 -6.26
N ALA A 41 -9.99 4.18 -6.64
CA ALA A 41 -9.72 5.25 -5.69
C ALA A 41 -10.87 5.47 -4.70
N ILE A 42 -12.12 5.27 -5.13
CA ILE A 42 -13.29 5.27 -4.23
C ILE A 42 -13.16 4.13 -3.22
N MET A 43 -12.93 2.90 -3.70
CA MET A 43 -12.79 1.72 -2.83
C MET A 43 -11.66 1.87 -1.81
N TYR A 44 -10.49 2.36 -2.24
CA TYR A 44 -9.37 2.64 -1.34
C TYR A 44 -9.72 3.68 -0.28
N LYS A 45 -10.49 4.71 -0.66
CA LYS A 45 -10.86 5.74 0.30
C LYS A 45 -11.89 5.22 1.31
N LEU A 46 -12.85 4.42 0.89
CA LEU A 46 -13.82 3.78 1.79
C LEU A 46 -13.13 2.86 2.82
N ASP A 47 -12.12 2.11 2.38
CA ASP A 47 -11.29 1.27 3.27
C ASP A 47 -10.47 2.10 4.26
N ALA A 48 -9.85 3.19 3.79
CA ALA A 48 -9.06 4.09 4.63
C ALA A 48 -9.89 4.81 5.70
N GLU A 49 -11.14 5.17 5.40
CA GLU A 49 -12.09 5.76 6.36
C GLU A 49 -12.74 4.71 7.27
N GLY A 50 -12.54 3.41 7.01
CA GLY A 50 -13.12 2.32 7.80
C GLY A 50 -14.61 2.11 7.55
N ILE A 51 -15.13 2.58 6.41
CA ILE A 51 -16.54 2.47 6.02
C ILE A 51 -16.82 1.08 5.42
N ALA A 52 -15.94 0.59 4.55
CA ALA A 52 -16.08 -0.72 3.92
C ALA A 52 -14.71 -1.33 3.57
N ASP A 53 -14.57 -2.65 3.70
CA ASP A 53 -13.31 -3.35 3.37
C ASP A 53 -13.09 -3.41 1.85
N TYR A 54 -11.88 -3.07 1.43
CA TYR A 54 -11.52 -3.08 0.01
C TYR A 54 -11.75 -4.43 -0.67
N ASN A 55 -11.42 -5.55 0.00
CA ASN A 55 -11.52 -6.88 -0.60
C ASN A 55 -12.98 -7.29 -0.80
N GLU A 56 -13.84 -6.94 0.14
CA GLU A 56 -15.28 -7.19 0.02
C GLU A 56 -15.87 -6.43 -1.18
N LEU A 57 -15.55 -5.14 -1.30
CA LEU A 57 -15.97 -4.32 -2.44
C LEU A 57 -15.45 -4.86 -3.77
N TYR A 58 -14.17 -5.26 -3.79
CA TYR A 58 -13.52 -5.78 -4.99
C TYR A 58 -14.21 -7.07 -5.43
N LEU A 59 -14.37 -8.05 -4.54
CA LEU A 59 -15.05 -9.31 -4.84
C LEU A 59 -16.48 -9.09 -5.35
N ASN A 60 -17.23 -8.17 -4.74
CA ASN A 60 -18.59 -7.88 -5.15
C ASN A 60 -18.67 -7.26 -6.56
N SER A 61 -17.67 -6.45 -6.95
CA SER A 61 -17.60 -5.91 -8.31
C SER A 61 -17.40 -6.99 -9.39
N TYR A 62 -16.67 -8.07 -9.09
CA TYR A 62 -16.44 -9.19 -10.02
C TYR A 62 -17.51 -10.28 -9.97
N LYS A 63 -18.20 -10.47 -8.84
CA LYS A 63 -19.31 -11.44 -8.75
C LYS A 63 -20.42 -11.11 -9.77
N ASN A 64 -20.66 -9.83 -10.02
CA ASN A 64 -21.66 -9.37 -10.98
C ASN A 64 -21.30 -9.64 -12.47
N LEU A 65 -20.05 -10.04 -12.77
CA LEU A 65 -19.63 -10.46 -14.11
C LEU A 65 -19.88 -11.95 -14.39
N THR A 66 -20.17 -12.76 -13.36
CA THR A 66 -20.30 -14.23 -13.48
C THR A 66 -21.74 -14.75 -13.43
N VAL A 67 -22.74 -13.86 -13.43
CA VAL A 67 -24.16 -14.22 -13.37
C VAL A 67 -24.81 -13.97 -14.73
N ASP A 68 -24.39 -14.70 -15.78
CA ASP A 68 -25.30 -15.14 -16.86
C ASP A 68 -24.64 -16.14 -17.85
N VAL A 69 -24.17 -17.31 -17.37
CA VAL A 69 -23.90 -18.43 -18.30
C VAL A 69 -24.33 -19.75 -17.67
N ASN A 70 -25.64 -19.99 -17.71
CA ASN A 70 -26.22 -21.32 -17.78
C ASN A 70 -27.23 -21.30 -18.93
N ASP A 71 -26.74 -21.34 -20.17
CA ASP A 71 -27.39 -22.08 -21.25
C ASP A 71 -26.41 -22.26 -22.43
N ASP A 72 -25.94 -23.50 -22.56
CA ASP A 72 -25.74 -24.25 -23.82
C ASP A 72 -25.59 -23.46 -25.13
N TYR A 73 -24.47 -22.76 -25.34
CA TYR A 73 -24.06 -22.34 -26.68
C TYR A 73 -22.55 -22.54 -26.89
N GLU A 74 -22.24 -23.57 -27.67
CA GLU A 74 -20.99 -23.76 -28.39
C GLU A 74 -20.77 -22.51 -29.26
N SER A 75 -19.80 -21.66 -28.91
CA SER A 75 -19.43 -20.47 -29.67
C SER A 75 -17.93 -20.47 -29.91
N GLU A 76 -17.58 -20.56 -31.18
CA GLU A 76 -16.22 -20.66 -31.67
C GLU A 76 -15.37 -19.46 -31.23
N SER A 77 -14.19 -19.78 -30.69
CA SER A 77 -13.16 -18.83 -30.31
C SER A 77 -12.63 -18.09 -31.53
N GLU A 78 -13.16 -16.91 -31.83
CA GLU A 78 -12.46 -15.91 -32.63
C GLU A 78 -11.30 -15.35 -31.81
N THR A 79 -10.09 -15.79 -32.15
CA THR A 79 -8.84 -15.25 -31.64
C THR A 79 -8.71 -13.80 -32.11
N SER A 80 -8.89 -12.82 -31.21
CA SER A 80 -8.56 -11.44 -31.54
C SER A 80 -7.04 -11.26 -31.47
N GLU A 81 -6.42 -10.97 -32.60
CA GLU A 81 -5.02 -10.54 -32.70
C GLU A 81 -4.76 -9.36 -31.75
N TYR A 82 -3.91 -9.59 -30.76
CA TYR A 82 -3.32 -8.52 -29.96
C TYR A 82 -2.19 -7.89 -30.78
N ASP A 83 -2.36 -6.63 -31.13
CA ASP A 83 -1.33 -5.77 -31.73
C ASP A 83 -0.41 -5.25 -30.61
N GLU A 84 0.81 -5.79 -30.55
CA GLU A 84 1.89 -5.34 -29.66
C GLU A 84 2.60 -4.13 -30.28
N ASP A 85 2.38 -2.92 -29.75
CA ASP A 85 3.30 -1.81 -29.97
C ASP A 85 3.96 -1.41 -28.64
N TYR A 86 5.06 -2.11 -28.35
CA TYR A 86 6.05 -1.75 -27.34
C TYR A 86 6.97 -0.69 -27.96
N THR A 87 6.89 0.55 -27.50
CA THR A 87 7.99 1.51 -27.68
C THR A 87 8.62 1.85 -26.34
N GLU A 88 9.77 1.21 -26.14
CA GLU A 88 10.75 1.47 -25.11
C GLU A 88 11.52 2.74 -25.48
N ASP A 89 11.39 3.82 -24.71
CA ASP A 89 12.35 4.93 -24.75
C ASP A 89 12.92 5.16 -23.36
N ILE A 90 14.04 4.48 -23.13
CA ILE A 90 14.98 4.75 -22.07
C ILE A 90 15.80 5.97 -22.51
N ASN A 91 15.56 7.11 -21.87
CA ASN A 91 16.60 8.12 -21.75
C ASN A 91 16.83 8.47 -20.28
N HIS A 92 17.94 7.92 -19.81
CA HIS A 92 18.62 8.20 -18.57
C HIS A 92 19.31 9.56 -18.73
N ASP A 93 19.00 10.54 -17.88
CA ASP A 93 19.96 11.59 -17.58
C ASP A 93 20.02 11.83 -16.07
N ALA A 94 21.24 11.80 -15.58
CA ALA A 94 21.63 11.91 -14.19
C ALA A 94 21.95 13.36 -13.85
N SER A 95 22.30 13.59 -12.57
CA SER A 95 22.80 14.86 -11.99
C SER A 95 21.66 15.73 -11.43
N ASP A 96 21.69 16.28 -10.23
CA ASP A 96 22.67 16.38 -9.14
C ASP A 96 22.00 17.20 -8.01
N GLY A 97 22.51 17.09 -6.78
CA GLY A 97 22.30 18.14 -5.78
C GLY A 97 21.29 17.84 -4.68
N GLU A 98 21.84 17.69 -3.47
CA GLU A 98 21.19 17.46 -2.19
C GLU A 98 20.20 18.57 -1.76
N ASP A 99 19.16 18.19 -1.01
CA ASP A 99 18.82 18.90 0.22
C ASP A 99 18.12 17.94 1.20
N VAL A 100 18.84 17.62 2.27
CA VAL A 100 18.33 16.88 3.43
C VAL A 100 17.53 17.86 4.26
N ASN A 101 16.29 18.12 3.84
CA ASN A 101 15.36 18.81 4.72
C ASN A 101 14.73 17.79 5.68
N ASP A 102 15.41 17.60 6.81
CA ASP A 102 14.86 16.97 8.03
C ASP A 102 13.84 17.93 8.66
N SER A 103 12.73 18.12 7.95
CA SER A 103 11.53 18.69 8.54
C SER A 103 10.77 17.51 9.14
N GLU A 104 10.82 17.39 10.46
CA GLU A 104 9.87 16.62 11.26
C GLU A 104 8.47 17.26 11.13
N GLU A 105 7.93 17.28 9.91
CA GLU A 105 6.52 17.50 9.72
C GLU A 105 5.81 16.22 10.13
N ASP A 106 4.85 16.36 11.04
CA ASP A 106 3.83 15.37 11.37
C ASP A 106 2.98 15.08 10.11
N GLU A 107 3.61 14.49 9.09
CA GLU A 107 2.93 13.93 7.93
C GLU A 107 2.08 12.78 8.44
N GLU A 108 0.77 12.96 8.30
CA GLU A 108 -0.24 11.91 8.46
C GLU A 108 0.26 10.62 7.80
N TYR A 109 0.39 9.55 8.60
CA TYR A 109 0.98 8.29 8.17
C TYR A 109 0.20 7.71 6.99
N ASP A 110 0.77 7.81 5.79
CA ASP A 110 0.20 7.25 4.58
C ASP A 110 0.66 5.79 4.47
N ARG A 111 -0.28 4.88 4.76
CA ARG A 111 -0.05 3.45 4.71
C ARG A 111 0.50 2.99 3.36
N TYR A 112 0.26 3.66 2.23
CA TYR A 112 0.72 3.23 0.90
C TYR A 112 1.95 3.99 0.40
N ASN A 113 2.44 4.97 1.17
CA ASN A 113 3.71 5.60 0.87
C ASN A 113 4.85 4.63 1.22
N MET A 114 5.33 3.91 0.20
CA MET A 114 6.42 2.95 0.31
C MET A 114 7.66 3.55 0.99
N LYS A 115 7.93 4.85 0.82
CA LYS A 115 9.05 5.53 1.49
C LYS A 115 8.83 5.60 3.01
N GLN A 116 7.61 5.93 3.45
CA GLN A 116 7.25 5.94 4.87
C GLN A 116 7.25 4.52 5.47
N GLN A 117 6.72 3.53 4.73
CA GLN A 117 6.77 2.12 5.14
C GLN A 117 8.21 1.61 5.31
N VAL A 118 9.09 1.86 4.33
CA VAL A 118 10.51 1.45 4.39
C VAL A 118 11.21 2.15 5.56
N LYS A 119 10.92 3.43 5.81
CA LYS A 119 11.46 4.18 6.97
C LYS A 119 11.02 3.55 8.28
N LEU A 120 9.74 3.16 8.40
CA LEU A 120 9.21 2.48 9.59
C LEU A 120 9.85 1.10 9.79
N LEU A 121 9.92 0.28 8.74
CA LEU A 121 10.53 -1.05 8.78
C LEU A 121 12.02 -0.96 9.15
N THR A 122 12.73 0.05 8.65
CA THR A 122 14.14 0.27 8.99
C THR A 122 14.31 0.61 10.47
N LYS A 123 13.44 1.46 11.03
CA LYS A 123 13.43 1.75 12.48
C LYS A 123 13.15 0.49 13.30
N GLN A 124 12.20 -0.35 12.88
CA GLN A 124 11.87 -1.60 13.55
C GLN A 124 13.05 -2.59 13.50
N LEU A 125 13.71 -2.73 12.35
CA LEU A 125 14.91 -3.57 12.20
C LEU A 125 16.06 -3.08 13.06
N ALA A 126 16.29 -1.76 13.15
CA ALA A 126 17.32 -1.19 14.03
C ALA A 126 17.07 -1.55 15.50
N ASN A 127 15.82 -1.42 15.97
CA ASN A 127 15.44 -1.79 17.33
C ASN A 127 15.64 -3.27 17.61
N LEU A 128 15.21 -4.15 16.68
CA LEU A 128 15.41 -5.59 16.80
C LEU A 128 16.91 -5.94 16.83
N THR A 129 17.71 -5.31 15.99
CA THR A 129 19.16 -5.51 15.94
C THR A 129 19.82 -5.11 17.26
N ALA A 130 19.39 -4.01 17.87
CA ALA A 130 19.88 -3.57 19.18
C ALA A 130 19.49 -4.56 20.29
N ILE A 131 18.25 -5.06 20.30
CA ILE A 131 17.78 -6.06 21.26
C ILE A 131 18.61 -7.35 21.14
N VAL A 132 18.78 -7.84 19.92
CA VAL A 132 19.56 -9.04 19.61
C VAL A 132 21.01 -8.86 20.07
N TYR A 133 21.64 -7.76 19.69
CA TYR A 133 23.02 -7.45 20.08
C TYR A 133 23.18 -7.45 21.61
N ASN A 134 22.28 -6.82 22.34
CA ASN A 134 22.31 -6.79 23.80
C ASN A 134 22.07 -8.17 24.43
N ALA A 135 21.19 -8.99 23.86
CA ALA A 135 20.91 -10.34 24.34
C ALA A 135 22.10 -11.30 24.14
N PHE A 136 22.87 -11.14 23.06
CA PHE A 136 24.07 -11.96 22.80
C PHE A 136 25.31 -11.42 23.52
N SER A 137 25.45 -10.10 23.68
CA SER A 137 26.57 -9.48 24.38
C SER A 137 26.51 -9.70 25.90
N THR A 138 25.31 -9.86 26.47
CA THR A 138 25.12 -10.23 27.89
C THR A 138 25.50 -11.67 28.20
N LYS A 139 25.32 -12.62 27.27
CA LYS A 139 25.73 -14.02 27.46
C LYS A 139 27.25 -14.24 27.43
N ASN A 140 28.00 -13.36 26.76
CA ASN A 140 29.47 -13.49 26.66
C ASN A 140 30.23 -12.86 27.84
N LYS A 141 29.58 -12.08 28.71
CA LYS A 141 30.24 -11.44 29.86
C LYS A 141 30.21 -12.26 31.17
N SER A 142 29.51 -13.39 31.21
CA SER A 142 29.43 -14.26 32.41
C SER A 142 30.26 -15.55 32.33
N GLY A 143 31.12 -15.72 31.32
CA GLY A 143 31.90 -16.95 31.08
C GLY A 143 33.42 -16.83 31.27
N GLY A 144 33.92 -15.74 31.87
CA GLY A 144 35.35 -15.57 32.15
C GLY A 144 35.79 -16.41 33.34
N ILE A 145 36.24 -17.65 33.10
CA ILE A 145 36.95 -18.46 34.10
C ILE A 145 38.22 -17.71 34.49
N ASN A 146 38.32 -17.34 35.77
CA ASN A 146 39.48 -16.69 36.35
C ASN A 146 40.57 -17.75 36.58
N TYR A 147 41.55 -17.84 35.69
CA TYR A 147 42.70 -18.77 35.79
C TYR A 147 43.84 -18.24 36.67
N SER A 148 43.56 -17.36 37.64
CA SER A 148 44.60 -16.76 38.49
C SER A 148 45.07 -17.64 39.66
N ASN A 149 44.91 -18.97 39.60
CA ASN A 149 45.31 -19.88 40.70
C ASN A 149 46.14 -21.10 40.29
N LEU A 150 46.79 -21.06 39.12
CA LEU A 150 47.70 -22.13 38.67
C LEU A 150 49.07 -21.56 38.26
N ALA A 151 49.71 -20.84 39.17
CA ALA A 151 51.16 -20.63 39.16
C ALA A 151 51.61 -20.10 40.53
N GLY A 152 52.14 -20.98 41.39
CA GLY A 152 52.77 -20.57 42.63
C GLY A 152 52.98 -21.78 43.54
N CYS A 153 54.25 -22.17 43.66
CA CYS A 153 54.82 -23.29 44.40
C CYS A 153 54.29 -23.53 45.82
#